data_AF-A0A926A8M8-F1
#
_entry.id   AF-A0A926A8M8-F1
#
_cell.length_a   1.000
_cell.length_b   1.000
_cell.length_c   1.000
_cell.angle_alpha   90.00
_cell.angle_beta   90.00
_cell.angle_gamma   90.00
#
_symmetry.space_group_name_H-M   'P 1'
#
loop_
_entity.id
_entity.type
_entity.pdbx_description
1 polymer ?
#
loop_
_entity_poly.entity_id
_entity_poly.type
_entity_poly.pdbx_seq_one_letter_code
_entity_poly.pdbx_strand_id
1 'polypeptide(L)'
;VLHVLPVEPRPLGYNPLGEKNLDPKWIARLGQSGKDCFDSIRRMDLDGLGASLNETMLCWEKLLPQVVRHPLIKFDLKGMLKVYQRNFPGAMFSGCGGGYLFVISKDPVPGAFKVTVRIADSRTQRNIVSIRG
;
A
#
# COMPACT_ATOMS: atom_id res chain seq x y z
N VAL A 1 -10.93 -4.97 -5.54
CA VAL A 1 -9.65 -5.47 -5.01
C VAL A 1 -8.94 -4.37 -4.27
N LEU A 2 -8.45 -3.30 -4.91
CA LEU A 2 -7.79 -2.20 -4.18
C LEU A 2 -8.79 -1.12 -3.75
N HIS A 3 -8.90 -0.93 -2.44
CA HIS A 3 -9.64 0.16 -1.81
C HIS A 3 -8.67 1.10 -1.10
N VAL A 4 -8.99 2.40 -1.10
CA VAL A 4 -8.18 3.46 -0.49
C VAL A 4 -9.03 4.16 0.55
N LEU A 5 -8.60 4.06 1.79
CA LEU A 5 -9.20 4.74 2.94
C LEU A 5 -8.37 5.99 3.27
N PRO A 6 -8.95 7.20 3.24
CA PRO A 6 -8.29 8.39 3.77
C PRO A 6 -7.99 8.24 5.26
N VAL A 7 -6.80 8.66 5.66
CA VAL A 7 -6.32 8.69 7.06
C VAL A 7 -5.80 10.09 7.33
N GLU A 8 -5.77 10.50 8.59
CA GLU A 8 -5.19 11.77 9.04
C GLU A 8 -3.89 12.13 8.29
N PRO A 9 -3.76 13.40 7.83
CA PRO A 9 -2.57 13.85 7.12
C PRO A 9 -1.34 13.77 8.04
N ARG A 10 -0.15 13.66 7.42
CA ARG A 10 1.10 13.64 8.17
C ARG A 10 1.31 14.99 8.87
N PRO A 11 1.63 15.01 10.17
CA PRO A 11 1.82 16.26 10.89
C PRO A 11 3.09 16.98 10.42
N LEU A 12 3.11 18.31 10.52
CA LEU A 12 4.29 19.11 10.23
C LEU A 12 5.47 18.67 11.10
N GLY A 13 6.67 18.56 10.52
CA GLY A 13 7.88 18.10 11.22
C GLY A 13 7.99 16.59 11.38
N TYR A 14 7.02 15.81 10.88
CA TYR A 14 7.12 14.35 10.83
C TYR A 14 8.30 13.89 9.97
N ASN A 15 9.18 13.09 10.57
CA ASN A 15 10.29 12.45 9.87
C ASN A 15 10.28 10.93 10.10
N PRO A 16 9.83 10.11 9.13
CA PRO A 16 9.79 8.65 9.28
C PRO A 16 11.19 8.02 9.37
N LEU A 17 12.25 8.77 9.05
CA LEU A 17 13.63 8.31 9.04
C LEU A 17 14.38 8.64 10.33
N GLY A 18 13.70 9.13 11.37
CA GLY A 18 14.34 9.47 12.65
C GLY A 18 14.85 8.26 13.43
N GLU A 19 14.34 7.06 13.15
CA GLU A 19 14.82 5.79 13.69
C GLU A 19 14.99 4.79 12.53
N LYS A 20 16.19 4.20 12.40
CA LYS A 20 16.56 3.32 11.28
C LYS A 20 17.23 2.05 11.78
N ASN A 21 16.58 0.92 11.57
CA ASN A 21 17.09 -0.41 11.91
C ASN A 21 17.37 -1.18 10.61
N LEU A 22 18.34 -0.72 9.82
CA LEU A 22 18.63 -1.23 8.47
C LEU A 22 19.33 -2.60 8.49
N ASP A 23 18.64 -3.60 9.03
CA ASP A 23 19.08 -4.98 9.08
C ASP A 23 18.96 -5.64 7.68
N PRO A 24 20.04 -6.21 7.12
CA PRO A 24 20.03 -6.84 5.80
C PRO A 24 18.97 -7.92 5.61
N LYS A 25 18.62 -8.68 6.65
CA LYS A 25 17.59 -9.74 6.56
C LYS A 25 16.21 -9.14 6.33
N TRP A 26 15.89 -8.06 7.02
CA TRP A 26 14.62 -7.34 6.84
C TRP A 26 14.57 -6.60 5.51
N ILE A 27 15.70 -6.07 5.02
CA ILE A 27 15.80 -5.47 3.68
C ILE A 27 15.56 -6.52 2.60
N ALA A 28 16.18 -7.70 2.70
CA ALA A 28 15.97 -8.79 1.76
C ALA A 28 14.51 -9.25 1.75
N ARG A 29 13.89 -9.35 2.94
CA ARG A 29 12.48 -9.71 3.11
C ARG A 29 11.52 -8.66 2.51
N LEU A 30 11.82 -7.36 2.67
CA LEU A 30 11.09 -6.28 2.00
C LEU A 30 11.22 -6.36 0.47
N GLY A 31 12.42 -6.67 -0.03
CA GLY A 31 12.63 -6.89 -1.46
C GLY A 31 11.84 -8.09 -1.99
N GLN A 32 11.72 -9.15 -1.21
CA GLN A 32 10.92 -10.33 -1.57
C GLN A 32 9.43 -10.02 -1.57
N SER A 33 8.90 -9.30 -0.57
CA SER A 33 7.48 -8.94 -0.52
C SER A 33 7.04 -8.10 -1.72
N GLY A 34 7.94 -7.26 -2.25
CA GLY A 34 7.71 -6.53 -3.51
C GLY A 34 7.56 -7.45 -4.72
N LYS A 35 8.40 -8.48 -4.84
CA LYS A 35 8.29 -9.49 -5.91
C LYS A 35 7.00 -10.29 -5.79
N ASP A 36 6.68 -10.73 -4.58
CA ASP A 36 5.46 -11.51 -4.31
C ASP A 36 4.20 -10.70 -4.62
N CYS A 37 4.20 -9.41 -4.30
CA CYS A 37 3.13 -8.48 -4.65
C CYS A 37 2.95 -8.38 -6.17
N PHE A 38 4.04 -8.15 -6.91
CA PHE A 38 3.99 -8.06 -8.38
C PHE A 38 3.49 -9.36 -9.01
N ASP A 39 3.99 -10.50 -8.56
CA ASP A 39 3.55 -11.79 -9.08
C ASP A 39 2.08 -12.09 -8.75
N SER A 40 1.61 -11.70 -7.55
CA SER A 40 0.21 -11.84 -7.16
C SER A 40 -0.70 -10.99 -8.04
N ILE A 41 -0.29 -9.76 -8.38
CA ILE A 41 -1.00 -8.91 -9.35
C ILE A 41 -1.09 -9.62 -10.70
N ARG A 42 0.02 -10.17 -11.21
CA ARG A 42 0.05 -10.89 -12.49
C ARG A 42 -0.85 -12.13 -12.50
N ARG A 43 -0.91 -12.85 -11.38
CA ARG A 43 -1.74 -14.04 -11.20
C ARG A 43 -3.20 -13.73 -10.84
N MET A 44 -3.55 -12.45 -10.64
CA MET A 44 -4.84 -12.01 -10.11
C MET A 44 -5.19 -12.68 -8.76
N ASP A 45 -4.17 -12.94 -7.95
CA ASP A 45 -4.28 -13.58 -6.64
C ASP A 45 -4.58 -12.54 -5.57
N LEU A 46 -5.83 -12.55 -5.06
CA LEU A 46 -6.29 -11.61 -4.03
C LEU A 46 -5.54 -11.84 -2.70
N ASP A 47 -5.37 -13.09 -2.31
CA ASP A 47 -4.85 -13.46 -1.00
C ASP A 47 -3.33 -13.29 -0.99
N GLY A 48 -2.64 -13.67 -2.07
CA GLY A 48 -1.22 -13.37 -2.27
C GLY A 48 -0.93 -11.87 -2.31
N LEU A 49 -1.81 -11.07 -2.94
CA LEU A 49 -1.71 -9.61 -2.92
C LEU A 49 -1.89 -9.07 -1.49
N GLY A 50 -2.89 -9.54 -0.76
CA GLY A 50 -3.11 -9.15 0.64
C GLY A 50 -1.93 -9.49 1.54
N ALA A 51 -1.45 -10.74 1.47
CA ALA A 51 -0.34 -11.23 2.27
C ALA A 51 0.96 -10.47 2.01
N SER A 52 1.29 -10.21 0.74
CA SER A 52 2.49 -9.44 0.36
C SER A 52 2.45 -7.98 0.83
N LEU A 53 1.28 -7.33 0.85
CA LEU A 53 1.13 -6.00 1.44
C LEU A 53 1.27 -6.02 2.97
N ASN A 54 0.72 -7.02 3.65
CA ASN A 54 0.89 -7.17 5.10
C ASN A 54 2.37 -7.38 5.46
N GLU A 55 3.06 -8.23 4.70
CA GLU A 55 4.48 -8.51 4.85
C GLU A 55 5.33 -7.25 4.60
N THR A 56 4.97 -6.47 3.58
CA THR A 56 5.61 -5.17 3.30
C THR A 56 5.46 -4.21 4.49
N MET A 57 4.27 -4.12 5.10
CA MET A 57 4.08 -3.29 6.30
C MET A 57 4.89 -3.78 7.50
N LEU A 58 4.95 -5.08 7.72
CA LEU A 58 5.76 -5.65 8.79
C LEU A 58 7.23 -5.30 8.60
N CYS A 59 7.75 -5.42 7.38
CA CYS A 59 9.12 -5.03 7.06
C CYS A 59 9.37 -3.54 7.31
N TRP A 60 8.46 -2.65 6.89
CA TRP A 60 8.57 -1.23 7.17
C TRP A 60 8.55 -0.91 8.67
N GLU A 61 7.66 -1.54 9.45
CA GLU A 61 7.61 -1.36 10.90
C GLU A 61 8.94 -1.74 11.56
N LYS A 62 9.62 -2.79 11.06
CA LYS A 62 10.90 -3.23 11.61
C LYS A 62 12.06 -2.32 11.20
N LEU A 63 12.13 -1.97 9.92
CA LEU A 63 13.22 -1.17 9.36
C LEU A 63 13.14 0.30 9.76
N LEU A 64 11.93 0.86 9.75
CA LEU A 64 11.64 2.28 10.00
C LEU A 64 10.44 2.40 10.95
N PRO A 65 10.60 2.16 12.25
CA PRO A 65 9.48 2.12 13.20
C PRO A 65 8.63 3.39 13.21
N GLN A 66 9.24 4.52 12.87
CA GLN A 66 8.58 5.81 12.82
C GLN A 66 7.57 5.96 11.69
N VAL A 67 7.50 5.03 10.73
CA VAL A 67 6.43 4.98 9.72
C VAL A 67 5.03 4.76 10.32
N VAL A 68 4.94 4.17 11.52
CA VAL A 68 3.65 3.90 12.19
C VAL A 68 3.64 4.33 13.66
N ARG A 69 4.78 4.75 14.21
CA ARG A 69 4.91 5.22 15.58
C ARG A 69 5.86 6.41 15.66
N HIS A 70 5.33 7.62 15.77
CA HIS A 70 6.13 8.84 15.90
C HIS A 70 5.50 9.78 16.94
N PRO A 71 6.28 10.53 17.75
CA PRO A 71 5.72 11.41 18.80
C PRO A 71 4.68 12.45 18.31
N LEU A 72 4.83 12.90 17.06
CA LEU A 72 3.89 13.85 16.45
C LEU A 72 2.60 13.18 15.90
N ILE A 73 2.59 11.86 15.74
CA ILE A 73 1.39 11.12 15.32
C ILE A 73 0.55 10.85 16.55
N LYS A 74 -0.63 11.48 16.61
CA LYS A 74 -1.55 11.40 17.75
C LYS A 74 -2.57 10.25 17.65
N PHE A 75 -2.63 9.57 16.52
CA PHE A 75 -3.58 8.49 16.26
C PHE A 75 -2.88 7.12 16.27
N ASP A 76 -3.56 6.09 16.76
CA ASP A 76 -3.01 4.73 16.78
C ASP A 76 -3.07 4.07 15.39
N LEU A 77 -2.08 4.41 14.55
CA LEU A 77 -1.95 3.83 13.22
C LEU A 77 -1.76 2.31 13.25
N LYS A 78 -1.09 1.77 14.28
CA LYS A 78 -0.85 0.32 14.40
C LYS A 78 -2.12 -0.41 14.79
N GLY A 79 -2.89 0.11 15.74
CA GLY A 79 -4.18 -0.44 16.14
C GLY A 79 -5.15 -0.47 14.96
N MET A 80 -5.25 0.64 14.22
CA MET A 80 -6.06 0.70 13.00
C MET A 80 -5.59 -0.33 11.97
N LEU A 81 -4.28 -0.38 11.65
CA LEU A 81 -3.73 -1.35 10.70
C LEU A 81 -4.09 -2.79 11.09
N LYS A 82 -3.94 -3.16 12.36
CA LYS A 82 -4.30 -4.50 12.87
C LYS A 82 -5.78 -4.82 12.68
N VAL A 83 -6.67 -3.85 12.90
CA VAL A 83 -8.11 -4.04 12.66
C VAL A 83 -8.35 -4.36 11.19
N TYR A 84 -7.76 -3.62 10.26
CA TYR A 84 -7.95 -3.90 8.83
C TYR A 84 -7.30 -5.22 8.40
N GLN A 85 -6.08 -5.54 8.85
CA GLN A 85 -5.40 -6.80 8.52
C GLN A 85 -6.11 -8.05 9.10
N ARG A 86 -6.91 -7.89 10.17
CA ARG A 86 -7.72 -8.98 10.72
C ARG A 86 -8.99 -9.23 9.92
N ASN A 87 -9.56 -8.18 9.33
CA ASN A 87 -10.87 -8.25 8.68
C ASN A 87 -10.78 -8.35 7.15
N PHE A 88 -9.61 -8.11 6.56
CA PHE A 88 -9.40 -8.13 5.12
C PHE A 88 -8.11 -8.89 4.75
N PRO A 89 -8.02 -9.50 3.55
CA PRO A 89 -6.83 -10.21 3.08
C PRO A 89 -5.51 -9.45 3.27
N GLY A 90 -5.53 -8.12 3.11
CA GLY A 90 -4.41 -7.30 3.51
C GLY A 90 -4.69 -5.81 3.59
N ALA A 91 -3.87 -5.13 4.37
CA ALA A 91 -3.88 -3.69 4.50
C ALA A 91 -2.45 -3.14 4.70
N MET A 92 -2.19 -1.97 4.11
CA MET A 92 -0.89 -1.31 4.15
C MET A 92 -1.06 0.21 4.01
N PHE A 93 -0.28 1.00 4.75
CA PHE A 93 -0.26 2.45 4.54
C PHE A 93 0.42 2.80 3.21
N SER A 94 -0.12 3.80 2.52
CA SER A 94 0.52 4.35 1.33
C SER A 94 1.70 5.24 1.73
N GLY A 95 2.92 4.80 1.42
CA GLY A 95 4.16 5.51 1.79
C GLY A 95 4.48 5.38 3.29
N CYS A 96 4.93 6.47 3.91
CA CYS A 96 5.47 6.46 5.26
C CYS A 96 4.42 6.65 6.37
N GLY A 97 3.28 5.94 6.31
CA GLY A 97 2.20 6.06 7.30
C GLY A 97 1.33 7.31 7.14
N GLY A 98 0.12 7.28 7.72
CA GLY A 98 -0.88 8.34 7.59
C GLY A 98 -1.31 8.60 6.13
N GLY A 99 -2.17 9.59 5.91
CA GLY A 99 -2.67 10.00 4.59
C GLY A 99 -3.64 9.01 3.95
N TYR A 100 -3.19 7.79 3.63
CA TYR A 100 -4.03 6.75 3.06
C TYR A 100 -3.66 5.35 3.53
N LEU A 101 -4.67 4.51 3.72
CA LEU A 101 -4.53 3.07 3.92
C LEU A 101 -5.07 2.35 2.69
N PHE A 102 -4.24 1.49 2.08
CA PHE A 102 -4.67 0.52 1.08
C PHE A 102 -5.28 -0.68 1.78
N VAL A 103 -6.44 -1.12 1.29
CA VAL A 103 -7.15 -2.31 1.79
C VAL A 103 -7.49 -3.21 0.61
N ILE A 104 -7.10 -4.47 0.69
CA ILE A 104 -7.37 -5.49 -0.33
C ILE A 104 -8.68 -6.19 0.00
N SER A 105 -9.70 -5.99 -0.82
CA SER A 105 -11.03 -6.57 -0.64
C SER A 105 -11.77 -6.75 -1.97
N LYS A 106 -12.55 -7.82 -2.07
CA LYS A 106 -13.58 -7.97 -3.13
C LYS A 106 -14.82 -7.16 -2.79
N ASP A 107 -15.17 -7.11 -1.50
CA ASP A 107 -16.33 -6.43 -0.96
C ASP A 107 -16.04 -4.96 -0.65
N PRO A 108 -17.08 -4.10 -0.59
CA PRO A 108 -16.93 -2.72 -0.17
C PRO A 108 -16.25 -2.58 1.19
N VAL A 109 -15.34 -1.62 1.30
CA VAL A 109 -14.68 -1.25 2.56
C VAL A 109 -15.29 0.05 3.05
N PRO A 110 -15.92 0.10 4.24
CA PRO A 110 -16.54 1.32 4.76
C PRO A 110 -15.58 2.51 4.80
N GLY A 111 -16.04 3.68 4.34
CA GLY A 111 -15.26 4.92 4.29
C GLY A 111 -14.17 4.97 3.21
N ALA A 112 -13.95 3.89 2.47
CA ALA A 112 -12.95 3.81 1.42
C ALA A 112 -13.58 3.91 0.02
N PHE A 113 -12.81 4.43 -0.93
CA PHE A 113 -13.17 4.38 -2.34
C PHE A 113 -12.40 3.27 -3.05
N LYS A 114 -13.02 2.64 -4.06
CA LYS A 114 -12.38 1.60 -4.88
C LYS A 114 -11.58 2.24 -6.00
N VAL A 115 -10.33 1.84 -6.17
CA VAL A 115 -9.48 2.32 -7.27
C VAL A 115 -9.94 1.72 -8.59
N THR A 116 -10.05 2.58 -9.61
CA THR A 116 -10.30 2.17 -10.99
C THR A 116 -9.12 2.62 -11.85
N VAL A 117 -8.32 1.68 -12.34
CA VAL A 117 -7.21 1.96 -13.26
C VAL A 117 -7.76 2.02 -14.68
N ARG A 118 -7.62 3.16 -15.35
CA ARG A 118 -7.98 3.32 -16.76
C ARG A 118 -6.71 3.22 -17.59
N ILE A 119 -6.62 2.18 -18.42
CA ILE A 119 -5.56 2.06 -19.44
C ILE A 119 -6.08 2.67 -20.75
N ALA A 120 -5.24 3.43 -21.44
CA ALA A 120 -5.59 3.91 -22.78
C ALA A 120 -5.76 2.70 -23.70
N ASP A 121 -6.84 2.66 -24.47
CA ASP A 121 -7.04 1.60 -25.44
C ASP A 121 -6.01 1.74 -26.58
N SER A 122 -5.26 0.67 -26.84
CA SER A 122 -4.31 0.56 -27.96
C SER A 122 -4.96 0.75 -29.35
N ARG A 123 -6.30 0.73 -29.42
CA ARG A 123 -7.06 1.04 -30.64
C ARG A 123 -7.18 2.53 -30.91
N THR A 124 -7.18 3.38 -29.89
CA THR A 124 -7.38 4.83 -30.05
C THR A 124 -6.13 5.53 -30.59
N GLN A 125 -4.94 4.94 -30.43
CA GLN A 125 -3.69 5.48 -30.99
C GLN A 125 -3.49 5.19 -32.48
N ARG A 126 -4.08 4.10 -33.02
CA ARG A 126 -3.95 3.76 -34.46
C ARG A 126 -4.77 4.65 -35.39
N ASN A 127 -5.84 5.26 -34.89
CA ASN A 127 -6.72 6.10 -35.72
C ASN A 127 -6.24 7.55 -35.88
N ILE A 128 -5.23 7.98 -35.13
CA ILE A 128 -4.70 9.36 -35.21
C ILE A 128 -3.64 9.48 -36.32
N VAL A 129 -2.98 8.38 -36.71
CA VAL A 129 -1.91 8.40 -37.74
C VAL A 129 -2.47 8.20 -39.16
N SER A 130 -3.74 7.82 -39.32
CA SER A 130 -4.35 7.56 -40.64
C SER A 130 -5.08 8.77 -41.27
N ILE A 131 -5.13 9.94 -40.61
CA ILE A 131 -5.74 11.15 -41.16
C ILE A 131 -4.64 12.13 -41.61
N ARG A 132 -3.85 11.70 -42.61
CA ARG A 132 -3.09 12.58 -43.51
C ARG A 132 -3.03 11.89 -44.86
N GLY A 133 -4.10 12.06 -45.64
CA GLY A 133 -4.15 11.85 -47.08
C GLY A 133 -4.39 13.20 -47.74
#